data_AF-A0A497IJK0-F1
#
_entry.id   AF-A0A497IJK0-F1
#
_cell.length_a   1.000
_cell.length_b   1.000
_cell.length_c   1.000
_cell.angle_alpha   90.00
_cell.angle_beta   90.00
_cell.angle_gamma   90.00
#
_symmetry.space_group_name_H-M   'P 1'
#
loop_
_entity.id
_entity.type
_entity.pdbx_description
1 polymer ?
#
loop_
_entity_poly.entity_id
_entity_poly.type
_entity_poly.pdbx_seq_one_letter_code
_entity_poly.pdbx_strand_id
1 'polypeptide(L)'
;MIRPGHCREVSVKTAVFPLEEKDIKEHLLGSRCYTGTRFIVLCNSKDTAVVEVEKTSTGKIFEEIISLRVVSLPEQTVFVEDSGVDVINPSAMLHKAGEYQEDAVVVKGTFGHVSFIRGGESVRLHVFDIVPPMPAKLVSMVERALEMQEATDTPVEVVPEITNLLVIARDAPTENVIFPCSASEIRSSAIPGKDVFFLDKLRTPPENPTLIGCNTSLQIFREMFDCTPEFVQICPREKRSEELFITKCCELKEGFEMVDGGVVVPWGAELRDVLAAVDTLLGGSS
;
A
#
# COMPACT_ATOMS: atom_id res chain seq x y z
N MET A 1 -14.17 11.05 0.01
CA MET A 1 -14.27 9.68 0.55
C MET A 1 -15.36 9.66 1.58
N ILE A 2 -16.24 8.65 1.60
CA ILE A 2 -17.16 8.41 2.71
C ILE A 2 -16.84 7.04 3.29
N ARG A 3 -16.53 7.01 4.58
CA ARG A 3 -16.33 5.77 5.35
C ARG A 3 -16.64 6.02 6.83
N PRO A 4 -16.94 4.96 7.60
CA PRO A 4 -16.98 5.04 9.05
C PRO A 4 -15.60 5.33 9.64
N GLY A 5 -15.55 6.07 10.75
CA GLY A 5 -14.31 6.21 11.51
C GLY A 5 -13.91 4.89 12.18
N HIS A 6 -14.90 4.06 12.50
CA HIS A 6 -14.71 2.71 13.04
C HIS A 6 -15.93 1.85 12.72
N CYS A 7 -15.75 0.53 12.57
CA CYS A 7 -16.84 -0.42 12.32
C CYS A 7 -17.98 -0.40 13.38
N ARG A 8 -17.76 0.11 14.60
CA ARG A 8 -18.80 0.25 15.64
C ARG A 8 -19.88 1.28 15.28
N GLU A 9 -19.56 2.17 14.34
CA GLU A 9 -20.48 3.17 13.82
C GLU A 9 -21.46 2.59 12.77
N VAL A 10 -21.24 1.34 12.35
CA VAL A 10 -22.01 0.67 11.31
C VAL A 10 -22.99 -0.32 11.91
N SER A 11 -24.26 -0.24 11.50
CA SER A 11 -25.28 -1.24 11.80
C SER A 11 -25.70 -1.94 10.53
N VAL A 12 -25.78 -3.27 10.53
CA VAL A 12 -26.30 -4.05 9.42
C VAL A 12 -27.75 -4.46 9.71
N LYS A 13 -28.66 -4.23 8.77
CA LYS A 13 -30.07 -4.58 8.89
C LYS A 13 -30.58 -5.30 7.64
N THR A 14 -31.33 -6.38 7.85
CA THR A 14 -32.11 -7.00 6.78
C THR A 14 -33.37 -6.16 6.52
N ALA A 15 -33.56 -5.73 5.28
CA ALA A 15 -34.74 -5.01 4.83
C ALA A 15 -35.72 -5.98 4.15
N VAL A 16 -37.02 -5.71 4.32
CA VAL A 16 -38.13 -6.45 3.70
C VAL A 16 -38.90 -5.57 2.69
N PHE A 17 -38.27 -4.49 2.25
CA PHE A 17 -38.78 -3.48 1.33
C PHE A 17 -37.73 -3.16 0.26
N PRO A 18 -38.12 -2.64 -0.92
CA PRO A 18 -37.18 -2.26 -1.97
C PRO A 18 -36.14 -1.26 -1.47
N LEU A 19 -34.88 -1.39 -1.88
CA LEU A 19 -33.81 -0.47 -1.47
C LEU A 19 -33.76 0.77 -2.39
N GLU A 20 -34.91 1.42 -2.58
CA GLU A 20 -34.99 2.72 -3.26
C GLU A 20 -34.98 3.87 -2.23
N GLU A 21 -34.52 5.05 -2.64
CA GLU A 21 -34.39 6.20 -1.73
C GLU A 21 -35.71 6.54 -1.00
N LYS A 22 -36.85 6.45 -1.70
CA LYS A 22 -38.16 6.73 -1.13
C LYS A 22 -38.53 5.72 -0.04
N ASP A 23 -38.42 4.42 -0.33
CA ASP A 23 -38.77 3.36 0.61
C ASP A 23 -37.85 3.36 1.83
N ILE A 24 -36.56 3.61 1.62
CA ILE A 24 -35.58 3.74 2.70
C ILE A 24 -35.97 4.88 3.65
N LYS A 25 -36.34 6.05 3.11
CA LYS A 25 -36.81 7.20 3.91
C LYS A 25 -38.06 6.88 4.70
N GLU A 26 -39.06 6.28 4.05
CA GLU A 26 -40.33 5.92 4.67
C GLU A 26 -40.16 4.94 5.84
N HIS A 27 -39.23 3.97 5.72
CA HIS A 27 -39.04 2.95 6.75
C HIS A 27 -38.07 3.36 7.87
N LEU A 28 -37.09 4.24 7.60
CA LEU A 28 -36.07 4.60 8.59
C LEU A 28 -36.37 5.88 9.37
N LEU A 29 -37.01 6.90 8.77
CA LEU A 29 -37.32 8.14 9.48
C LEU A 29 -38.30 7.89 10.64
N GLY A 30 -38.02 8.46 11.81
CA GLY A 30 -38.79 8.23 13.03
C GLY A 30 -38.55 6.86 13.69
N SER A 31 -37.82 5.96 13.04
CA SER A 31 -37.39 4.70 13.66
C SER A 31 -36.24 4.95 14.64
N ARG A 32 -35.91 3.94 15.45
CA ARG A 32 -34.85 4.05 16.46
C ARG A 32 -33.61 3.24 16.07
N CYS A 33 -32.43 3.78 16.40
CA CYS A 33 -31.16 3.04 16.29
C CYS A 33 -30.22 3.37 17.46
N TYR A 34 -29.17 2.57 17.60
CA TYR A 34 -28.21 2.71 18.70
C TYR A 34 -27.47 4.05 18.61
N THR A 35 -27.20 4.67 19.75
CA THR A 35 -26.60 6.03 19.80
C THR A 35 -25.27 6.12 19.04
N GLY A 36 -24.47 5.04 19.04
CA GLY A 36 -23.20 4.98 18.30
C GLY A 36 -23.33 4.77 16.78
N THR A 37 -24.50 4.40 16.26
CA THR A 37 -24.70 4.11 14.84
C THR A 37 -24.73 5.40 14.03
N ARG A 38 -23.76 5.61 13.14
CA ARG A 38 -23.77 6.70 12.15
C ARG A 38 -24.20 6.22 10.77
N PHE A 39 -23.90 4.96 10.44
CA PHE A 39 -24.24 4.37 9.15
C PHE A 39 -25.06 3.11 9.32
N ILE A 40 -26.02 2.89 8.42
CA ILE A 40 -26.79 1.66 8.33
C ILE A 40 -26.55 1.05 6.95
N VAL A 41 -26.07 -0.21 6.94
CA VAL A 41 -26.03 -1.07 5.77
C VAL A 41 -27.34 -1.84 5.73
N LEU A 42 -28.13 -1.63 4.68
CA LEU A 42 -29.38 -2.34 4.41
C LEU A 42 -29.11 -3.45 3.42
N CYS A 43 -29.49 -4.68 3.76
CA CYS A 43 -29.43 -5.83 2.87
C CYS A 43 -30.84 -6.32 2.56
N ASN A 44 -31.22 -6.36 1.29
CA ASN A 44 -32.43 -7.03 0.82
C ASN A 44 -32.04 -8.09 -0.21
N SER A 45 -32.03 -9.36 0.21
CA SER A 45 -31.58 -10.47 -0.62
C SER A 45 -30.14 -10.26 -1.12
N LYS A 46 -29.94 -9.85 -2.38
CA LYS A 46 -28.63 -9.53 -2.97
C LYS A 46 -28.34 -8.02 -3.01
N ASP A 47 -29.37 -7.21 -2.86
CA ASP A 47 -29.25 -5.76 -2.96
C ASP A 47 -28.72 -5.20 -1.65
N THR A 48 -27.80 -4.25 -1.77
CA THR A 48 -27.18 -3.58 -0.63
C THR A 48 -27.25 -2.07 -0.80
N ALA A 49 -27.62 -1.36 0.25
CA ALA A 49 -27.59 0.11 0.28
C ALA A 49 -26.92 0.58 1.56
N VAL A 50 -26.27 1.73 1.50
CA VAL A 50 -25.66 2.38 2.67
C VAL A 50 -26.34 3.72 2.89
N VAL A 51 -26.71 4.00 4.13
CA VAL A 51 -27.23 5.30 4.54
C VAL A 51 -26.51 5.84 5.76
N GLU A 52 -26.34 7.15 5.79
CA GLU A 52 -25.92 7.88 6.98
C GLU A 52 -27.16 8.42 7.69
N VAL A 53 -27.17 8.35 9.01
CA VAL A 53 -28.31 8.75 9.83
C VAL A 53 -27.93 9.80 10.86
N GLU A 54 -28.75 10.85 10.94
CA GLU A 54 -28.73 11.77 12.08
C GLU A 54 -29.84 11.39 13.04
N LYS A 55 -29.53 11.54 14.33
CA LYS A 55 -30.38 11.05 15.41
C LYS A 55 -30.66 12.16 16.38
N THR A 56 -31.71 12.00 17.18
CA THR A 56 -31.86 12.78 18.41
C THR A 56 -30.64 12.58 19.32
N SER A 57 -30.33 13.58 20.13
CA SER A 57 -29.22 13.53 21.10
C SER A 57 -29.76 13.70 22.51
N THR A 58 -30.66 12.80 22.91
CA THR A 58 -31.33 12.84 24.23
C THR A 58 -30.55 12.13 25.35
N GLY A 59 -29.44 11.47 25.03
CA GLY A 59 -28.62 10.71 25.97
C GLY A 59 -29.15 9.29 26.21
N LYS A 60 -30.07 8.81 25.37
CA LYS A 60 -30.62 7.45 25.44
C LYS A 60 -29.74 6.47 24.68
N ILE A 61 -29.83 5.18 25.05
CA ILE A 61 -29.14 4.09 24.34
C ILE A 61 -29.63 3.98 22.89
N PHE A 62 -30.94 4.16 22.69
CA PHE A 62 -31.57 4.20 21.38
C PHE A 62 -32.20 5.56 21.14
N GLU A 63 -31.78 6.21 20.07
CA GLU A 63 -32.21 7.53 19.64
C GLU A 63 -33.05 7.41 18.36
N GLU A 64 -33.93 8.38 18.15
CA GLU A 64 -34.80 8.43 16.97
C GLU A 64 -34.03 9.01 15.78
N ILE A 65 -34.21 8.43 14.60
CA ILE A 65 -33.62 8.93 13.35
C ILE A 65 -34.45 10.12 12.86
N ILE A 66 -33.83 11.31 12.87
CA ILE A 66 -34.50 12.58 12.52
C ILE A 66 -34.20 13.00 11.09
N SER A 67 -33.07 12.55 10.53
CA SER A 67 -32.70 12.80 9.15
C SER A 67 -31.83 11.64 8.65
N LEU A 68 -31.77 11.46 7.33
CA LEU A 68 -30.87 10.51 6.72
C LEU A 68 -30.39 11.00 5.35
N ARG A 69 -29.20 10.53 4.98
CA ARG A 69 -28.58 10.74 3.67
C ARG A 69 -28.27 9.38 3.05
N VAL A 70 -28.77 9.14 1.83
CA VAL A 70 -28.37 7.94 1.09
C VAL A 70 -26.91 8.08 0.68
N VAL A 71 -26.09 7.16 1.17
CA VAL A 71 -24.66 7.08 0.85
C VAL A 71 -24.46 6.23 -0.39
N SER A 72 -25.22 5.18 -0.63
CA SER A 72 -25.21 4.44 -1.89
C SER A 72 -26.46 3.57 -2.03
N LEU A 73 -26.88 3.35 -3.27
CA LEU A 73 -27.99 2.47 -3.64
C LEU A 73 -27.46 1.14 -4.24
N PRO A 74 -28.32 0.12 -4.43
CA PRO A 74 -27.90 -1.21 -4.90
C PRO A 74 -27.08 -1.20 -6.18
N GLU A 75 -27.42 -0.35 -7.14
CA GLU A 75 -26.71 -0.23 -8.42
C GLU A 75 -25.28 0.34 -8.30
N GLN A 76 -24.93 0.90 -7.13
CA GLN A 76 -23.60 1.46 -6.84
C GLN A 76 -22.87 0.70 -5.72
N THR A 77 -23.45 -0.39 -5.21
CA THR A 77 -22.97 -1.02 -3.98
C THR A 77 -22.81 -2.52 -4.12
N VAL A 78 -21.64 -3.02 -3.74
CA VAL A 78 -21.39 -4.44 -3.59
C VAL A 78 -21.16 -4.80 -2.13
N PHE A 79 -21.71 -5.95 -1.70
CA PHE A 79 -21.44 -6.54 -0.39
C PHE A 79 -20.55 -7.77 -0.55
N VAL A 80 -19.43 -7.77 0.14
CA VAL A 80 -18.39 -8.79 0.04
C VAL A 80 -18.15 -9.41 1.41
N GLU A 81 -18.00 -10.74 1.45
CA GLU A 81 -17.48 -11.44 2.62
C GLU A 81 -16.03 -11.87 2.35
N ASP A 82 -15.09 -11.31 3.11
CA ASP A 82 -13.67 -11.67 3.03
C ASP A 82 -13.03 -11.58 4.42
N SER A 83 -12.94 -12.73 5.10
CA SER A 83 -12.41 -12.81 6.47
C SER A 83 -10.92 -12.48 6.59
N GLY A 84 -10.22 -12.22 5.48
CA GLY A 84 -8.83 -11.75 5.48
C GLY A 84 -8.68 -10.23 5.55
N VAL A 85 -9.77 -9.46 5.39
CA VAL A 85 -9.71 -7.99 5.37
C VAL A 85 -9.96 -7.42 6.75
N ASP A 86 -9.01 -6.64 7.27
CA ASP A 86 -9.26 -5.77 8.41
C ASP A 86 -10.06 -4.54 7.97
N VAL A 87 -11.36 -4.54 8.28
CA VAL A 87 -12.29 -3.46 7.91
C VAL A 87 -12.12 -2.18 8.74
N ILE A 88 -11.26 -2.21 9.76
CA ILE A 88 -10.86 -1.03 10.54
C ILE A 88 -9.70 -0.32 9.83
N ASN A 89 -8.87 -1.05 9.08
CA ASN A 89 -7.74 -0.52 8.34
C ASN A 89 -8.21 0.16 7.03
N PRO A 90 -8.02 1.49 6.87
CA PRO A 90 -8.49 2.22 5.70
C PRO A 90 -7.76 1.82 4.41
N SER A 91 -6.47 1.53 4.47
CA SER A 91 -5.67 1.10 3.31
C SER A 91 -6.07 -0.30 2.86
N ALA A 92 -6.37 -1.21 3.79
CA ALA A 92 -6.92 -2.53 3.46
C ALA A 92 -8.30 -2.42 2.80
N MET A 93 -9.16 -1.54 3.31
CA MET A 93 -10.47 -1.26 2.69
C MET A 93 -10.33 -0.64 1.29
N LEU A 94 -9.38 0.28 1.08
CA LEU A 94 -9.09 0.86 -0.24
C LEU A 94 -8.61 -0.20 -1.22
N HIS A 95 -7.64 -1.02 -0.82
CA HIS A 95 -7.13 -2.11 -1.67
C HIS A 95 -8.25 -3.08 -2.05
N LYS A 96 -9.07 -3.51 -1.08
CA LYS A 96 -10.21 -4.38 -1.36
C LYS A 96 -11.22 -3.73 -2.30
N ALA A 97 -11.48 -2.43 -2.14
CA ALA A 97 -12.42 -1.73 -3.00
C ALA A 97 -11.94 -1.66 -4.46
N GLY A 98 -10.62 -1.60 -4.71
CA GLY A 98 -10.04 -1.62 -6.04
C GLY A 98 -10.27 -2.91 -6.85
N GLU A 99 -10.76 -3.98 -6.21
CA GLU A 99 -11.15 -5.23 -6.88
C GLU A 99 -12.54 -5.13 -7.56
N TYR A 100 -13.31 -4.06 -7.29
CA TYR A 100 -14.70 -3.89 -7.69
C TYR A 100 -14.88 -2.63 -8.55
N GLN A 101 -15.94 -2.62 -9.38
CA GLN A 101 -16.28 -1.47 -10.22
C GLN A 101 -17.28 -0.53 -9.55
N GLU A 102 -17.98 -1.03 -8.53
CA GLU A 102 -18.98 -0.31 -7.74
C GLU A 102 -18.34 0.80 -6.91
N ASP A 103 -19.01 1.96 -6.85
CA ASP A 103 -18.52 3.12 -6.11
C ASP A 103 -18.38 2.85 -4.60
N ALA A 104 -19.24 1.99 -4.05
CA ALA A 104 -19.30 1.65 -2.64
C ALA A 104 -19.08 0.14 -2.43
N VAL A 105 -18.10 -0.19 -1.60
CA VAL A 105 -17.79 -1.59 -1.25
C VAL A 105 -18.02 -1.77 0.23
N VAL A 106 -19.01 -2.60 0.57
CA VAL A 106 -19.28 -3.06 1.93
C VAL A 106 -18.55 -4.38 2.13
N VAL A 107 -17.76 -4.47 3.20
CA VAL A 107 -16.97 -5.66 3.51
C VAL A 107 -17.37 -6.17 4.88
N LYS A 108 -17.69 -7.46 4.94
CA LYS A 108 -17.69 -8.24 6.18
C LYS A 108 -16.36 -8.97 6.28
N GLY A 109 -15.49 -8.47 7.15
CA GLY A 109 -14.09 -8.89 7.22
C GLY A 109 -13.73 -9.66 8.48
N THR A 110 -12.47 -9.50 8.90
CA THR A 110 -11.87 -10.18 10.05
C THR A 110 -12.74 -10.02 11.30
N PHE A 111 -12.87 -11.11 12.06
CA PHE A 111 -13.75 -11.21 13.24
C PHE A 111 -15.25 -10.97 12.97
N GLY A 112 -15.66 -10.96 11.70
CA GLY A 112 -17.06 -10.73 11.30
C GLY A 112 -17.48 -9.25 11.38
N HIS A 113 -16.54 -8.33 11.54
CA HIS A 113 -16.82 -6.90 11.53
C HIS A 113 -17.26 -6.44 10.15
N VAL A 114 -18.16 -5.47 10.10
CA VAL A 114 -18.65 -4.88 8.84
C VAL A 114 -18.30 -3.41 8.78
N SER A 115 -17.77 -2.98 7.64
CA SER A 115 -17.53 -1.57 7.32
C SER A 115 -17.77 -1.35 5.83
N PHE A 116 -17.60 -0.11 5.36
CA PHE A 116 -17.67 0.22 3.95
C PHE A 116 -16.73 1.38 3.60
N ILE A 117 -16.43 1.49 2.31
CA ILE A 117 -15.75 2.65 1.73
C ILE A 117 -16.49 3.05 0.45
N ARG A 118 -16.69 4.36 0.24
CA ARG A 118 -17.24 4.93 -0.99
C ARG A 118 -16.39 6.09 -1.50
N GLY A 119 -15.78 5.90 -2.67
CA GLY A 119 -14.88 6.88 -3.33
C GLY A 119 -13.78 7.43 -2.41
N GLY A 120 -13.00 8.41 -2.88
CA GLY A 120 -12.05 9.09 -2.01
C GLY A 120 -10.78 9.59 -2.65
N GLU A 121 -10.10 10.46 -1.92
CA GLU A 121 -8.69 10.75 -2.14
C GLU A 121 -7.89 9.79 -1.27
N SER A 122 -6.92 9.11 -1.88
CA SER A 122 -5.89 8.34 -1.20
C SER A 122 -4.60 9.14 -1.20
N VAL A 123 -3.73 8.87 -0.23
CA VAL A 123 -2.34 9.30 -0.32
C VAL A 123 -1.60 8.24 -1.13
N ARG A 124 -0.93 8.67 -2.19
CA ARG A 124 -0.09 7.77 -3.00
C ARG A 124 1.32 7.75 -2.43
N LEU A 125 1.79 6.56 -2.07
CA LEU A 125 3.13 6.32 -1.56
C LEU A 125 3.94 5.52 -2.60
N HIS A 126 4.85 6.21 -3.27
CA HIS A 126 5.75 5.61 -4.24
C HIS A 126 6.85 4.82 -3.53
N VAL A 127 7.02 3.56 -3.90
CA VAL A 127 8.02 2.68 -3.29
C VAL A 127 9.07 2.32 -4.32
N PHE A 128 10.22 2.97 -4.23
CA PHE A 128 11.35 2.71 -5.13
C PHE A 128 12.15 1.50 -4.63
N ASP A 129 12.07 0.40 -5.39
CA ASP A 129 12.74 -0.85 -5.03
C ASP A 129 13.48 -1.47 -6.24
N ILE A 130 14.36 -2.43 -5.96
CA ILE A 130 15.20 -3.13 -6.92
C ILE A 130 14.98 -4.63 -6.75
N VAL A 131 14.80 -5.31 -7.87
CA VAL A 131 14.63 -6.77 -7.96
C VAL A 131 15.53 -7.33 -9.06
N PRO A 132 15.92 -8.61 -9.02
CA PRO A 132 15.68 -9.63 -7.98
C PRO A 132 16.52 -9.44 -6.69
N PRO A 133 16.17 -10.15 -5.59
CA PRO A 133 15.14 -11.20 -5.50
C PRO A 133 13.72 -10.66 -5.57
N MET A 134 12.79 -11.53 -5.98
CA MET A 134 11.34 -11.29 -5.87
C MET A 134 10.79 -12.02 -4.63
N PRO A 135 9.75 -11.50 -3.96
CA PRO A 135 9.12 -10.19 -4.17
C PRO A 135 10.02 -9.01 -3.78
N ALA A 136 9.66 -7.80 -4.22
CA ALA A 136 10.36 -6.57 -3.89
C ALA A 136 10.27 -6.30 -2.37
N LYS A 137 11.41 -6.42 -1.67
CA LYS A 137 11.48 -6.42 -0.20
C LYS A 137 10.83 -5.18 0.42
N LEU A 138 11.16 -3.98 -0.07
CA LEU A 138 10.65 -2.74 0.50
C LEU A 138 9.15 -2.58 0.27
N VAL A 139 8.65 -2.93 -0.93
CA VAL A 139 7.22 -2.92 -1.22
C VAL A 139 6.48 -3.82 -0.24
N SER A 140 6.91 -5.07 -0.11
CA SER A 140 6.30 -6.01 0.84
C SER A 140 6.39 -5.55 2.30
N MET A 141 7.44 -4.82 2.68
CA MET A 141 7.55 -4.27 4.02
C MET A 141 6.64 -3.07 4.25
N VAL A 142 6.45 -2.21 3.24
CA VAL A 142 5.53 -1.06 3.30
C VAL A 142 4.09 -1.55 3.39
N GLU A 143 3.69 -2.52 2.57
CA GLU A 143 2.36 -3.13 2.62
C GLU A 143 2.08 -3.72 4.02
N ARG A 144 3.01 -4.48 4.57
CA ARG A 144 2.91 -5.02 5.93
C ARG A 144 2.91 -3.94 7.01
N ALA A 145 3.65 -2.85 6.83
CA ALA A 145 3.62 -1.74 7.76
C ALA A 145 2.23 -1.08 7.77
N LEU A 146 1.65 -0.83 6.60
CA LEU A 146 0.30 -0.28 6.45
C LEU A 146 -0.77 -1.20 7.05
N GLU A 147 -0.63 -2.54 6.95
CA GLU A 147 -1.51 -3.49 7.63
C GLU A 147 -1.47 -3.36 9.16
N MET A 148 -0.31 -3.01 9.71
CA MET A 148 -0.07 -2.90 11.16
C MET A 148 -0.37 -1.50 11.72
N GLN A 149 -0.55 -0.48 10.89
CA GLN A 149 -0.84 0.88 11.34
C GLN A 149 -2.17 0.93 12.08
N GLU A 150 -2.20 1.73 13.15
CA GLU A 150 -3.47 2.18 13.70
C GLU A 150 -4.23 2.96 12.62
N ALA A 151 -5.56 2.89 12.63
CA ALA A 151 -6.39 3.47 11.59
C ALA A 151 -6.11 4.98 11.44
N THR A 152 -5.31 5.35 10.44
CA THR A 152 -5.18 6.73 9.97
C THR A 152 -6.50 7.14 9.31
N ASP A 153 -6.79 8.44 9.23
CA ASP A 153 -8.04 8.85 8.56
C ASP A 153 -7.99 8.63 7.04
N THR A 154 -6.79 8.70 6.45
CA THR A 154 -6.57 8.71 5.01
C THR A 154 -5.89 7.40 4.54
N PRO A 155 -6.56 6.59 3.70
CA PRO A 155 -5.97 5.42 3.08
C PRO A 155 -4.72 5.74 2.26
N VAL A 156 -3.81 4.78 2.25
CA VAL A 156 -2.57 4.84 1.45
C VAL A 156 -2.68 3.86 0.29
N GLU A 157 -2.45 4.36 -0.92
CA GLU A 157 -2.24 3.58 -2.12
C GLU A 157 -0.73 3.37 -2.31
N VAL A 158 -0.28 2.13 -2.25
CA VAL A 158 1.12 1.78 -2.54
C VAL A 158 1.32 1.77 -4.04
N VAL A 159 2.29 2.56 -4.53
CA VAL A 159 2.66 2.64 -5.95
C VAL A 159 4.06 2.04 -6.13
N PRO A 160 4.18 0.76 -6.55
CA PRO A 160 5.49 0.12 -6.70
C PRO A 160 6.26 0.67 -7.92
N GLU A 161 7.46 1.18 -7.68
CA GLU A 161 8.38 1.68 -8.71
C GLU A 161 9.62 0.78 -8.75
N ILE A 162 9.52 -0.29 -9.52
CA ILE A 162 10.48 -1.41 -9.48
C ILE A 162 11.53 -1.32 -10.59
N THR A 163 12.79 -1.23 -10.18
CA THR A 163 13.93 -1.40 -11.09
C THR A 163 14.30 -2.88 -11.19
N ASN A 164 14.14 -3.47 -12.38
CA ASN A 164 14.47 -4.87 -12.63
C ASN A 164 15.87 -5.04 -13.24
N LEU A 165 16.79 -5.60 -12.47
CA LEU A 165 18.19 -5.79 -12.87
C LEU A 165 18.35 -6.73 -14.08
N LEU A 166 17.43 -7.68 -14.29
CA LEU A 166 17.48 -8.56 -15.46
C LEU A 166 17.18 -7.80 -16.75
N VAL A 167 16.29 -6.80 -16.69
CA VAL A 167 15.99 -5.94 -17.85
C VAL A 167 17.18 -5.05 -18.13
N ILE A 168 17.70 -4.36 -17.10
CA ILE A 168 18.87 -3.49 -17.24
C ILE A 168 20.09 -4.26 -17.79
N ALA A 169 20.31 -5.49 -17.33
CA ALA A 169 21.45 -6.28 -17.77
C ALA A 169 21.34 -6.81 -19.20
N ARG A 170 20.14 -6.98 -19.77
CA ARG A 170 19.99 -7.34 -21.19
C ARG A 170 20.52 -6.24 -22.11
N ASP A 171 20.27 -4.99 -21.71
CA ASP A 171 20.66 -3.80 -22.45
C ASP A 171 22.08 -3.31 -22.08
N ALA A 172 22.79 -4.04 -21.21
CA ALA A 172 24.15 -3.70 -20.84
C ALA A 172 25.08 -3.70 -22.08
N PRO A 173 26.02 -2.74 -22.18
CA PRO A 173 26.85 -2.58 -23.37
C PRO A 173 27.84 -3.72 -23.60
N THR A 174 28.18 -4.51 -22.57
CA THR A 174 29.17 -5.59 -22.67
C THR A 174 28.61 -6.94 -22.24
N GLU A 175 29.28 -8.04 -22.66
CA GLU A 175 28.87 -9.42 -22.33
C GLU A 175 29.06 -9.73 -20.83
N ASN A 176 30.12 -9.21 -20.23
CA ASN A 176 30.44 -9.42 -18.81
C ASN A 176 29.74 -8.37 -17.96
N VAL A 177 28.75 -8.78 -17.15
CA VAL A 177 28.01 -7.89 -16.25
C VAL A 177 28.31 -8.20 -14.79
N ILE A 178 28.59 -7.15 -14.01
CA ILE A 178 28.88 -7.23 -12.59
C ILE A 178 27.74 -6.59 -11.81
N PHE A 179 27.16 -7.32 -10.86
CA PHE A 179 26.25 -6.77 -9.86
C PHE A 179 26.95 -6.55 -8.51
N PRO A 180 26.41 -5.68 -7.61
CA PRO A 180 27.08 -5.31 -6.37
C PRO A 180 27.24 -6.47 -5.38
N CYS A 181 26.27 -7.37 -5.33
CA CYS A 181 26.32 -8.54 -4.47
C CYS A 181 25.52 -9.72 -5.02
N SER A 182 25.87 -10.90 -4.53
CA SER A 182 25.25 -12.16 -4.93
C SER A 182 23.90 -12.46 -4.27
N ALA A 183 23.41 -11.58 -3.39
CA ALA A 183 22.08 -11.70 -2.76
C ALA A 183 20.92 -11.57 -3.76
N SER A 184 21.16 -11.02 -4.95
CA SER A 184 20.20 -11.02 -6.06
C SER A 184 19.99 -12.40 -6.69
N GLU A 185 20.92 -13.34 -6.45
CA GLU A 185 20.93 -14.71 -6.97
C GLU A 185 20.79 -14.84 -8.49
N ILE A 186 21.11 -13.76 -9.22
CA ILE A 186 21.06 -13.73 -10.69
C ILE A 186 22.04 -14.75 -11.27
N ARG A 187 21.59 -15.57 -12.21
CA ARG A 187 22.44 -16.53 -12.92
C ARG A 187 22.60 -16.11 -14.37
N SER A 188 23.73 -16.41 -15.00
CA SER A 188 23.95 -16.15 -16.43
C SER A 188 22.86 -16.76 -17.30
N SER A 189 22.34 -17.93 -16.92
CA SER A 189 21.22 -18.58 -17.64
C SER A 189 19.92 -17.75 -17.68
N ALA A 190 19.76 -16.77 -16.79
CA ALA A 190 18.60 -15.87 -16.77
C ALA A 190 18.72 -14.71 -17.77
N ILE A 191 19.92 -14.45 -18.31
CA ILE A 191 20.21 -13.34 -19.20
C ILE A 191 21.03 -13.87 -20.40
N PRO A 192 20.36 -14.31 -21.49
CA PRO A 192 21.05 -14.85 -22.66
C PRO A 192 22.11 -13.90 -23.21
N GLY A 193 23.31 -14.42 -23.48
CA GLY A 193 24.43 -13.66 -24.02
C GLY A 193 25.17 -12.79 -23.00
N LYS A 194 24.88 -12.94 -21.70
CA LYS A 194 25.60 -12.25 -20.62
C LYS A 194 26.24 -13.25 -19.66
N ASP A 195 27.49 -12.97 -19.29
CA ASP A 195 28.17 -13.63 -18.18
C ASP A 195 28.04 -12.79 -16.91
N VAL A 196 27.46 -13.38 -15.87
CA VAL A 196 27.10 -12.70 -14.63
C VAL A 196 28.16 -12.92 -13.56
N PHE A 197 28.63 -11.81 -13.00
CA PHE A 197 29.60 -11.76 -11.90
C PHE A 197 29.06 -10.92 -10.75
N PHE A 198 29.65 -11.09 -9.57
CA PHE A 198 29.25 -10.36 -8.37
C PHE A 198 30.47 -9.78 -7.67
N LEU A 199 30.41 -8.47 -7.36
CA LEU A 199 31.53 -7.74 -6.78
C LEU A 199 31.96 -8.31 -5.41
N ASP A 200 31.01 -8.78 -4.59
CA ASP A 200 31.24 -9.43 -3.30
C ASP A 200 31.99 -10.78 -3.38
N LYS A 201 32.08 -11.38 -4.56
CA LYS A 201 32.75 -12.67 -4.82
C LYS A 201 33.93 -12.56 -5.77
N LEU A 202 34.12 -11.39 -6.38
CA LEU A 202 35.07 -11.19 -7.46
C LEU A 202 36.50 -11.10 -6.90
N ARG A 203 37.41 -11.89 -7.47
CA ARG A 203 38.85 -11.82 -7.15
C ARG A 203 39.65 -11.07 -8.19
N THR A 204 39.21 -11.15 -9.45
CA THR A 204 39.80 -10.48 -10.61
C THR A 204 38.66 -10.04 -11.52
N PRO A 205 38.76 -8.86 -12.17
CA PRO A 205 37.71 -8.38 -13.04
C PRO A 205 37.74 -9.15 -14.37
N PRO A 206 36.58 -9.50 -14.96
CA PRO A 206 36.55 -10.00 -16.32
C PRO A 206 36.91 -8.88 -17.30
N GLU A 207 37.20 -9.22 -18.56
CA GLU A 207 37.54 -8.23 -19.58
C GLU A 207 36.32 -7.36 -19.94
N ASN A 208 36.53 -6.05 -20.10
CA ASN A 208 35.52 -5.06 -20.49
C ASN A 208 34.17 -5.21 -19.73
N PRO A 209 34.17 -5.15 -18.38
CA PRO A 209 32.96 -5.37 -17.61
C PRO A 209 32.02 -4.17 -17.67
N THR A 210 30.72 -4.43 -17.63
CA THR A 210 29.70 -3.46 -17.21
C THR A 210 29.38 -3.67 -15.74
N LEU A 211 29.64 -2.69 -14.90
CA LEU A 211 29.16 -2.64 -13.52
C LEU A 211 27.75 -2.02 -13.47
N ILE A 212 26.77 -2.83 -13.09
CA ILE A 212 25.39 -2.39 -12.86
C ILE A 212 25.23 -2.22 -11.35
N GLY A 213 25.30 -0.98 -10.86
CA GLY A 213 25.39 -0.73 -9.41
C GLY A 213 25.14 0.72 -9.01
N CYS A 214 25.46 1.05 -7.77
CA CYS A 214 25.44 2.43 -7.27
C CYS A 214 26.85 3.03 -7.22
N ASN A 215 26.94 4.31 -6.82
CA ASN A 215 28.23 4.99 -6.66
C ASN A 215 29.14 4.26 -5.66
N THR A 216 28.59 3.71 -4.59
CA THR A 216 29.33 2.89 -3.63
C THR A 216 29.92 1.64 -4.29
N SER A 217 29.16 0.95 -5.17
CA SER A 217 29.68 -0.21 -5.92
C SER A 217 30.81 0.18 -6.86
N LEU A 218 30.69 1.33 -7.54
CA LEU A 218 31.72 1.84 -8.44
C LEU A 218 33.00 2.22 -7.67
N GLN A 219 32.86 2.81 -6.49
CA GLN A 219 34.00 3.09 -5.62
C GLN A 219 34.69 1.81 -5.18
N ILE A 220 33.93 0.81 -4.69
CA ILE A 220 34.49 -0.50 -4.30
C ILE A 220 35.24 -1.14 -5.47
N PHE A 221 34.66 -1.13 -6.67
CA PHE A 221 35.32 -1.70 -7.86
C PHE A 221 36.68 -1.02 -8.13
N ARG A 222 36.73 0.32 -8.08
CA ARG A 222 37.96 1.10 -8.31
C ARG A 222 39.01 0.90 -7.22
N GLU A 223 38.60 0.64 -5.98
CA GLU A 223 39.53 0.31 -4.90
C GLU A 223 40.09 -1.11 -5.02
N MET A 224 39.31 -2.04 -5.59
CA MET A 224 39.72 -3.44 -5.77
C MET A 224 40.57 -3.68 -7.02
N PHE A 225 40.37 -2.90 -8.08
CA PHE A 225 40.91 -3.19 -9.40
C PHE A 225 41.45 -1.95 -10.12
N ASP A 226 42.62 -2.10 -10.74
CA ASP A 226 43.27 -1.05 -11.56
C ASP A 226 42.66 -0.94 -12.99
N CYS A 227 41.34 -0.97 -13.09
CA CYS A 227 40.63 -0.80 -14.36
C CYS A 227 39.32 -0.02 -14.17
N THR A 228 38.76 0.48 -15.27
CA THR A 228 37.47 1.19 -15.24
C THR A 228 36.43 0.35 -15.97
N PRO A 229 35.28 0.05 -15.34
CA PRO A 229 34.18 -0.63 -15.99
C PRO A 229 33.32 0.37 -16.77
N GLU A 230 32.54 -0.12 -17.74
CA GLU A 230 31.32 0.58 -18.14
C GLU A 230 30.37 0.62 -16.94
N PHE A 231 29.66 1.72 -16.71
CA PHE A 231 28.87 1.90 -15.48
C PHE A 231 27.42 2.25 -15.78
N VAL A 232 26.50 1.43 -15.23
CA VAL A 232 25.07 1.67 -15.28
C VAL A 232 24.56 1.95 -13.87
N GLN A 233 24.13 3.19 -13.64
CA GLN A 233 23.62 3.66 -12.36
C GLN A 233 22.20 3.14 -12.10
N ILE A 234 22.00 2.46 -10.96
CA ILE A 234 20.71 1.91 -10.54
C ILE A 234 20.29 2.34 -9.13
N CYS A 235 20.99 3.28 -8.49
CA CYS A 235 20.74 3.66 -7.10
C CYS A 235 19.28 4.10 -6.88
N PRO A 236 18.51 3.44 -5.98
CA PRO A 236 17.12 3.81 -5.74
C PRO A 236 17.03 5.08 -4.91
N ARG A 237 18.09 5.44 -4.15
CA ARG A 237 18.19 6.71 -3.41
C ARG A 237 18.17 7.94 -4.33
N GLU A 238 18.49 7.82 -5.61
CA GLU A 238 18.43 8.94 -6.57
C GLU A 238 17.00 9.16 -7.12
N LYS A 239 16.08 8.24 -6.85
CA LYS A 239 14.69 8.35 -7.30
C LYS A 239 13.91 9.30 -6.41
N ARG A 240 13.01 10.07 -7.01
CA ARG A 240 12.12 11.05 -6.37
C ARG A 240 10.73 10.92 -6.96
N SER A 241 9.73 11.34 -6.20
CA SER A 241 8.36 11.57 -6.67
C SER A 241 7.92 12.97 -6.26
N GLU A 242 6.96 13.54 -6.98
CA GLU A 242 6.26 14.77 -6.55
C GLU A 242 5.25 14.48 -5.43
N GLU A 243 4.82 13.21 -5.31
CA GLU A 243 4.05 12.67 -4.19
C GLU A 243 4.97 12.05 -3.12
N LEU A 244 4.39 11.48 -2.07
CA LEU A 244 5.18 10.82 -1.03
C LEU A 244 5.94 9.62 -1.60
N PHE A 245 7.19 9.43 -1.15
CA PHE A 245 7.96 8.27 -1.54
C PHE A 245 8.82 7.68 -0.43
N ILE A 246 9.14 6.40 -0.57
CA ILE A 246 10.10 5.68 0.26
C ILE A 246 11.08 4.92 -0.62
N THR A 247 12.35 4.95 -0.23
CA THR A 247 13.45 4.30 -0.96
C THR A 247 14.50 3.73 -0.01
N LYS A 248 15.50 3.05 -0.55
CA LYS A 248 16.57 2.38 0.22
C LYS A 248 17.96 2.95 -0.06
N CYS A 249 18.84 2.88 0.94
CA CYS A 249 20.25 3.17 0.78
C CYS A 249 21.14 2.22 1.59
N CYS A 250 22.24 1.73 1.00
CA CYS A 250 23.21 0.87 1.69
C CYS A 250 24.19 1.63 2.60
N GLU A 251 24.32 2.95 2.40
CA GLU A 251 25.15 3.82 3.25
C GLU A 251 24.44 4.16 4.56
N LEU A 252 23.11 4.25 4.55
CA LEU A 252 22.32 4.38 5.76
C LEU A 252 22.32 3.05 6.54
N LYS A 253 22.80 3.07 7.78
CA LYS A 253 22.98 1.85 8.59
C LYS A 253 21.79 1.53 9.47
N GLU A 254 21.20 2.54 10.11
CA GLU A 254 20.14 2.39 11.10
C GLU A 254 19.13 3.53 10.97
N GLY A 255 17.91 3.30 11.47
CA GLY A 255 16.83 4.28 11.48
C GLY A 255 16.31 4.59 10.07
N PHE A 256 15.95 5.86 9.86
CA PHE A 256 15.54 6.39 8.56
C PHE A 256 15.96 7.86 8.44
N GLU A 257 16.01 8.36 7.21
CA GLU A 257 16.36 9.75 6.92
C GLU A 257 15.23 10.40 6.10
N MET A 258 14.70 11.52 6.59
CA MET A 258 13.73 12.31 5.84
C MET A 258 14.45 13.09 4.74
N VAL A 259 13.87 13.06 3.55
CA VAL A 259 14.30 13.84 2.37
C VAL A 259 13.09 14.57 1.82
N ASP A 260 13.29 15.58 0.97
CA ASP A 260 12.19 16.39 0.44
C ASP A 260 11.04 15.54 -0.13
N GLY A 261 9.91 15.48 0.58
CA GLY A 261 8.74 14.69 0.19
C GLY A 261 8.86 13.17 0.36
N GLY A 262 9.91 12.65 1.00
CA GLY A 262 10.10 11.20 1.13
C GLY A 262 10.98 10.77 2.29
N VAL A 263 11.24 9.47 2.34
CA VAL A 263 12.05 8.85 3.39
C VAL A 263 12.98 7.79 2.81
N VAL A 264 14.20 7.73 3.35
CA VAL A 264 15.20 6.73 3.00
C VAL A 264 15.39 5.78 4.16
N VAL A 265 15.28 4.48 3.92
CA VAL A 265 15.56 3.43 4.91
C VAL A 265 16.84 2.65 4.55
N PRO A 266 17.48 1.98 5.51
CA PRO A 266 18.62 1.11 5.24
C PRO A 266 18.30 0.03 4.20
N TRP A 267 19.29 -0.37 3.40
CA TRP A 267 19.15 -1.52 2.48
C TRP A 267 18.75 -2.80 3.24
N GLY A 268 19.29 -2.95 4.45
CA GLY A 268 19.01 -4.03 5.39
C GLY A 268 17.79 -3.80 6.29
N ALA A 269 16.98 -2.75 6.08
CA ALA A 269 15.92 -2.34 6.99
C ALA A 269 15.06 -3.50 7.52
N GLU A 270 14.71 -3.39 8.80
CA GLU A 270 13.75 -4.26 9.47
C GLU A 270 12.35 -3.65 9.41
N LEU A 271 11.31 -4.46 9.67
CA LEU A 271 9.91 -4.01 9.56
C LEU A 271 9.62 -2.83 10.50
N ARG A 272 10.25 -2.80 11.68
CA ARG A 272 10.13 -1.68 12.62
C ARG A 272 10.62 -0.35 12.04
N ASP A 273 11.69 -0.39 11.23
CA ASP A 273 12.29 0.82 10.65
C ASP A 273 11.37 1.37 9.57
N VAL A 274 10.79 0.48 8.75
CA VAL A 274 9.82 0.84 7.72
C VAL A 274 8.51 1.34 8.33
N LEU A 275 8.01 0.70 9.38
CA LEU A 275 6.81 1.16 10.10
C LEU A 275 7.00 2.57 10.64
N ALA A 276 8.10 2.82 11.38
CA ALA A 276 8.40 4.15 11.90
C ALA A 276 8.58 5.20 10.80
N ALA A 277 9.22 4.83 9.69
CA ALA A 277 9.41 5.70 8.53
C ALA A 277 8.08 6.07 7.86
N VAL A 278 7.20 5.09 7.65
CA VAL A 278 5.87 5.30 7.02
C VAL A 278 4.96 6.11 7.95
N ASP A 279 4.95 5.83 9.26
CA ASP A 279 4.21 6.61 10.24
C ASP A 279 4.64 8.08 10.22
N THR A 280 5.96 8.32 10.29
CA THR A 280 6.52 9.67 10.27
C THR A 280 6.20 10.40 8.96
N LEU A 281 6.33 9.71 7.83
CA LEU A 281 6.06 10.27 6.50
C LEU A 281 4.59 10.66 6.31
N LEU A 282 3.67 9.91 6.92
CA LEU A 282 2.22 10.18 6.86
C LEU A 282 1.73 11.14 7.94
N GLY A 283 2.64 11.70 8.76
CA GLY A 283 2.28 12.65 9.82
C GLY A 283 1.74 12.01 11.10
N GLY A 284 2.02 10.72 11.32
CA GLY A 284 1.78 10.05 12.60
C GLY A 284 2.65 10.67 13.70
N SER A 285 2.02 11.04 14.82
CA SER A 285 2.74 11.55 16.00
C SER A 285 3.62 10.43 16.57
N SER A 286 4.93 10.66 16.62
CA SER A 286 5.91 9.82 17.33
C SER A 286 5.67 9.81 18.83
#